data_AF-A0A7N8XEL1-F1
#
_entry.id   AF-A0A7N8XEL1-F1
#
_cell.length_a   1.000
_cell.length_b   1.000
_cell.length_c   1.000
_cell.angle_alpha   90.00
_cell.angle_beta   90.00
_cell.angle_gamma   90.00
#
_symmetry.space_group_name_H-M   'P 1'
#
loop_
_entity.id
_entity.type
_entity.pdbx_description
1 polymer ?
#
loop_
_entity_poly.entity_id
_entity_poly.type
_entity_poly.pdbx_seq_one_letter_code
_entity_poly.pdbx_strand_id
1 'polypeptide(L)'
;MNFISMRKKSSKQLSQLRIVLIGRVGAGKTGLMKTILRSSKDYKEPDSESHLCVCSNTEKCHKEKVEIDNQEVVVVDTPGLCHSKKTDQEVMEEVKRCVSLASPGPHAFLIVLDEFKFTVELQNMVELIWKTFGKNAAKYALVVFTHKYELLDQSELGKADEIIKHKIKENSQLQQFVSECE
;
A
#
# COMPACT_ATOMS: atom_id res chain seq x y z
N MET A 1 -37.18 -8.60 40.30
CA MET A 1 -35.89 -8.40 39.60
C MET A 1 -36.17 -7.72 38.27
N ASN A 2 -35.88 -6.42 38.17
CA ASN A 2 -36.08 -5.66 36.93
C ASN A 2 -34.79 -5.72 36.11
N PHE A 3 -34.82 -6.45 34.99
CA PHE A 3 -33.74 -6.40 33.99
C PHE A 3 -33.98 -5.20 33.08
N ILE A 4 -33.29 -4.10 33.34
CA ILE A 4 -33.22 -2.97 32.42
C ILE A 4 -32.34 -3.44 31.24
N SER A 5 -32.99 -3.75 30.12
CA SER A 5 -32.30 -3.96 28.84
C SER A 5 -31.71 -2.62 28.39
N MET A 6 -30.42 -2.43 28.62
CA MET A 6 -29.67 -1.35 27.98
C MET A 6 -29.58 -1.66 26.49
N ARG A 7 -30.46 -1.04 25.69
CA ARG A 7 -30.28 -0.94 24.25
C ARG A 7 -28.90 -0.34 23.99
N LYS A 8 -27.95 -1.14 23.51
CA LYS A 8 -26.73 -0.62 22.88
C LYS A 8 -27.19 0.36 21.80
N LYS A 9 -26.82 1.64 21.92
CA LYS A 9 -26.82 2.55 20.77
C LYS A 9 -26.05 1.82 19.67
N SER A 10 -26.70 1.51 18.54
CA SER A 10 -25.97 0.98 17.40
C SER A 10 -25.05 2.09 16.92
N SER A 11 -23.75 1.98 17.23
CA SER A 11 -22.74 2.68 16.46
C SER A 11 -22.96 2.25 15.01
N LYS A 12 -23.24 3.20 14.11
CA LYS A 12 -23.18 2.93 12.68
C LYS A 12 -21.79 2.36 12.42
N GLN A 13 -21.68 1.06 12.15
CA GLN A 13 -20.40 0.45 11.85
C GLN A 13 -19.96 1.03 10.51
N LEU A 14 -18.94 1.87 10.52
CA LEU A 14 -18.40 2.45 9.29
C LEU A 14 -17.91 1.30 8.39
N SER A 15 -18.19 1.39 7.10
CA SER A 15 -17.53 0.50 6.14
C SER A 15 -16.03 0.76 6.20
N GLN A 16 -15.24 -0.31 6.31
CA GLN A 16 -13.79 -0.20 6.41
C GLN A 16 -13.16 -0.40 5.02
N LEU A 17 -12.26 0.49 4.60
CA LEU A 17 -11.32 0.30 3.50
C LEU A 17 -9.97 -0.15 4.09
N ARG A 18 -9.30 -1.09 3.43
CA ARG A 18 -8.04 -1.71 3.90
C ARG A 18 -7.06 -1.75 2.74
N ILE A 19 -5.95 -1.05 2.89
CA ILE A 19 -4.97 -0.81 1.84
C ILE A 19 -3.63 -1.36 2.31
N VAL A 20 -2.94 -2.11 1.45
CA VAL A 20 -1.56 -2.56 1.70
C VAL A 20 -0.64 -1.92 0.66
N LEU A 21 0.41 -1.23 1.12
CA LEU A 21 1.39 -0.57 0.25
C LEU A 21 2.55 -1.51 -0.01
N ILE A 22 2.88 -1.79 -1.27
CA ILE A 22 3.96 -2.70 -1.68
C ILE A 22 4.94 -1.94 -2.58
N GLY A 23 6.23 -2.21 -2.43
CA GLY A 23 7.26 -1.52 -3.20
C GLY A 23 8.63 -1.60 -2.54
N ARG A 24 9.65 -1.20 -3.29
CA ARG A 24 11.06 -1.22 -2.83
C ARG A 24 11.30 -0.29 -1.63
N VAL A 25 12.44 -0.47 -0.96
CA VAL A 25 12.94 0.53 -0.02
C VAL A 25 13.15 1.84 -0.79
N GLY A 26 12.75 2.97 -0.22
CA GLY A 26 12.89 4.28 -0.87
C GLY A 26 11.81 4.62 -1.89
N ALA A 27 10.92 3.69 -2.26
CA ALA A 27 9.84 3.95 -3.22
C ALA A 27 8.76 4.96 -2.74
N GLY A 28 8.92 5.54 -1.55
CA GLY A 28 7.97 6.54 -1.03
C GLY A 28 6.71 5.98 -0.40
N LYS A 29 6.66 4.69 -0.02
CA LYS A 29 5.48 4.06 0.62
C LYS A 29 5.02 4.77 1.90
N THR A 30 5.94 5.03 2.84
CA THR A 30 5.62 5.77 4.07
C THR A 30 5.16 7.20 3.79
N GLY A 31 5.75 7.86 2.79
CA GLY A 31 5.32 9.19 2.34
C GLY A 31 3.91 9.18 1.73
N LEU A 32 3.60 8.15 0.93
CA LEU A 32 2.27 7.92 0.39
C LEU A 32 1.25 7.63 1.49
N MET A 33 1.61 6.79 2.48
CA MET A 33 0.77 6.54 3.65
C MET A 33 0.41 7.86 4.35
N LYS A 34 1.41 8.66 4.71
CA LYS A 34 1.18 9.97 5.33
C LYS A 34 0.31 10.88 4.47
N THR A 35 0.47 10.85 3.15
CA THR A 35 -0.35 11.63 2.21
C THR A 35 -1.82 11.18 2.24
N ILE A 36 -2.07 9.86 2.23
CA ILE A 36 -3.43 9.31 2.36
C ILE A 36 -4.04 9.74 3.70
N LEU A 37 -3.32 9.56 4.81
CA LEU A 37 -3.83 9.81 6.15
C LEU A 37 -4.14 11.29 6.42
N ARG A 38 -3.39 12.23 5.80
CA ARG A 38 -3.65 13.68 5.87
C ARG A 38 -4.99 14.11 5.26
N SER A 39 -5.65 13.23 4.51
CA SER A 39 -7.02 13.48 4.03
C SER A 39 -8.05 13.41 5.17
N SER A 40 -7.69 12.81 6.31
CA SER A 40 -8.51 12.82 7.52
C SER A 40 -8.33 14.13 8.29
N LYS A 41 -9.45 14.73 8.73
CA LYS A 41 -9.45 15.94 9.57
C LYS A 41 -8.89 15.68 10.97
N ASP A 42 -8.92 14.43 11.42
CA ASP A 42 -8.53 14.03 12.76
C ASP A 42 -7.10 13.47 12.81
N TYR A 43 -6.44 13.33 11.65
CA TYR A 43 -5.07 12.82 11.61
C TYR A 43 -4.08 13.86 12.16
N LYS A 44 -3.44 13.50 13.27
CA LYS A 44 -2.26 14.15 13.79
C LYS A 44 -1.08 13.22 13.55
N GLU A 45 0.02 13.74 13.02
CA GLU A 45 1.21 12.90 12.85
C GLU A 45 1.61 12.34 14.22
N PRO A 46 1.65 11.01 14.36
CA PRO A 46 1.97 10.41 15.65
C PRO A 46 3.46 10.56 15.94
N ASP A 47 3.79 10.60 17.24
CA ASP A 47 5.15 10.42 17.71
C ASP A 47 5.61 9.01 17.27
N SER A 48 6.75 8.93 16.57
CA SER A 48 7.17 7.83 15.68
C SER A 48 7.16 6.39 16.24
N GLU A 49 6.82 6.14 17.51
CA GLU A 49 6.93 4.84 18.17
C GLU A 49 5.59 4.09 18.36
N SER A 50 4.43 4.77 18.43
CA SER A 50 3.18 4.13 18.87
C SER A 50 2.46 3.26 17.84
N HIS A 51 2.92 3.24 16.57
CA HIS A 51 2.17 2.63 15.46
C HIS A 51 2.95 1.56 14.67
N LEU A 52 4.15 1.20 15.16
CA LEU A 52 4.99 0.17 14.55
C LEU A 52 4.47 -1.23 14.91
N CYS A 53 4.08 -2.02 13.91
CA CYS A 53 3.74 -3.44 14.08
C CYS A 53 5.00 -4.28 13.81
N VAL A 54 5.52 -4.97 14.84
CA VAL A 54 6.76 -5.75 14.71
C VAL A 54 6.55 -6.94 13.77
N CYS A 55 7.34 -7.02 12.70
CA CYS A 55 7.30 -8.12 11.73
C CYS A 55 8.71 -8.72 11.54
N SER A 56 9.15 -9.52 12.51
CA SER A 56 10.46 -10.20 12.57
C SER A 56 11.71 -9.29 12.69
N ASN A 57 12.89 -9.90 12.86
CA ASN A 57 14.02 -9.40 13.65
C ASN A 57 14.74 -8.11 13.21
N THR A 58 14.33 -7.42 12.14
CA THR A 58 14.93 -6.10 11.81
C THR A 58 14.00 -5.11 11.08
N GLU A 59 12.81 -5.49 10.59
CA GLU A 59 11.94 -4.60 9.80
C GLU A 59 10.47 -4.70 10.27
N LYS A 60 9.75 -3.58 10.40
CA LYS A 60 8.40 -3.53 10.98
C LYS A 60 7.41 -3.01 9.94
N CYS A 61 6.26 -3.66 9.75
CA CYS A 61 5.16 -3.04 8.98
C CYS A 61 4.56 -1.92 9.85
N HIS A 62 4.13 -0.82 9.25
CA HIS A 62 3.46 0.28 9.96
C HIS A 62 1.99 0.26 9.57
N LYS A 63 1.10 0.12 10.56
CA LYS A 63 -0.34 0.14 10.34
C LYS A 63 -0.94 1.39 10.95
N GLU A 64 -1.72 2.10 10.15
CA GLU A 64 -2.49 3.25 10.60
C GLU A 64 -3.97 3.11 10.26
N LYS A 65 -4.78 3.84 11.02
CA LYS A 65 -6.23 3.82 10.94
C LYS A 65 -6.78 5.22 11.17
N VAL A 66 -7.55 5.73 10.20
CA VAL A 66 -8.18 7.06 10.25
C VAL A 66 -9.59 7.02 9.67
N GLU A 67 -10.40 8.02 9.96
CA GLU A 67 -11.69 8.24 9.29
C GLU A 67 -11.55 9.30 8.19
N ILE A 68 -11.94 8.98 6.97
CA ILE A 68 -11.97 9.87 5.80
C ILE A 68 -13.39 9.79 5.23
N ASP A 69 -14.09 10.92 5.13
CA ASP A 69 -15.45 11.02 4.55
C ASP A 69 -16.45 9.97 5.09
N ASN A 70 -16.50 9.79 6.41
CA ASN A 70 -17.31 8.76 7.10
C ASN A 70 -16.99 7.32 6.67
N GLN A 71 -15.76 7.06 6.21
CA GLN A 71 -15.24 5.73 5.90
C GLN A 71 -13.99 5.48 6.75
N GLU A 72 -13.92 4.31 7.36
CA GLU A 72 -12.75 3.91 8.14
C GLU A 72 -11.66 3.42 7.17
N VAL A 73 -10.53 4.09 7.10
CA VAL A 73 -9.41 3.73 6.21
C VAL A 73 -8.26 3.18 7.03
N VAL A 74 -7.89 1.93 6.74
CA VAL A 74 -6.72 1.26 7.30
C VAL A 74 -5.65 1.19 6.22
N VAL A 75 -4.46 1.68 6.52
CA VAL A 75 -3.30 1.60 5.62
C VAL A 75 -2.19 0.82 6.30
N VAL A 76 -1.66 -0.18 5.60
CA VAL A 76 -0.51 -0.97 6.04
C VAL A 76 0.66 -0.66 5.12
N ASP A 77 1.64 0.06 5.64
CA ASP A 77 2.94 0.24 5.01
C ASP A 77 3.80 -1.01 5.27
N THR A 78 4.22 -1.67 4.20
CA THR A 78 5.11 -2.83 4.32
C THR A 78 6.56 -2.35 4.38
N PRO A 79 7.46 -3.08 5.04
CA PRO A 79 8.89 -2.86 4.84
C PRO A 79 9.27 -3.04 3.37
N GLY A 80 10.48 -2.61 3.00
CA GLY A 80 11.01 -2.90 1.68
C GLY A 80 11.24 -4.40 1.53
N LEU A 81 10.32 -5.08 0.88
CA LEU A 81 10.36 -6.53 0.72
C LEU A 81 11.41 -6.97 -0.33
N CYS A 82 11.99 -6.03 -1.09
CA CYS A 82 13.04 -6.25 -2.10
C CYS A 82 14.44 -6.14 -1.48
N HIS A 83 14.87 -7.15 -0.72
CA HIS A 83 16.26 -7.24 -0.25
C HIS A 83 16.95 -8.43 -0.91
N SER A 84 18.09 -8.19 -1.58
CA SER A 84 18.90 -9.21 -2.28
C SER A 84 19.43 -10.34 -1.39
N LYS A 85 19.21 -10.27 -0.07
CA LYS A 85 19.65 -11.24 0.93
C LYS A 85 18.53 -12.18 1.41
N LYS A 86 17.27 -11.93 1.06
CA LYS A 86 16.12 -12.76 1.48
C LYS A 86 15.75 -13.76 0.38
N THR A 87 15.41 -14.97 0.78
CA THR A 87 14.84 -16.00 -0.11
C THR A 87 13.39 -15.69 -0.47
N ASP A 88 12.88 -16.26 -1.57
CA ASP A 88 11.47 -16.12 -1.96
C ASP A 88 10.51 -16.56 -0.84
N GLN A 89 10.88 -17.57 -0.05
CA GLN A 89 10.07 -18.03 1.08
C GLN A 89 10.01 -16.99 2.20
N GLU A 90 11.14 -16.38 2.56
CA GLU A 90 11.17 -15.32 3.59
C GLU A 90 10.36 -14.10 3.15
N VAL A 91 10.49 -13.70 1.89
CA VAL A 91 9.69 -12.62 1.30
C VAL A 91 8.20 -12.97 1.35
N MET A 92 7.83 -14.21 1.02
CA MET A 92 6.43 -14.67 1.03
C MET A 92 5.83 -14.62 2.44
N GLU A 93 6.58 -15.08 3.44
CA GLU A 93 6.11 -15.06 4.82
C GLU A 93 5.93 -13.63 5.34
N GLU A 94 6.83 -12.73 4.97
CA GLU A 94 6.74 -11.32 5.34
C GLU A 94 5.55 -10.62 4.67
N VAL A 95 5.33 -10.89 3.38
CA VAL A 95 4.12 -10.48 2.66
C VAL A 95 2.86 -10.98 3.38
N LYS A 96 2.78 -12.28 3.69
CA LYS A 96 1.63 -12.87 4.39
C LYS A 96 1.39 -12.19 5.75
N ARG A 97 2.46 -11.93 6.51
CA ARG A 97 2.38 -11.23 7.79
C ARG A 97 1.85 -9.80 7.63
N CYS A 98 2.40 -8.98 6.72
CA CYS A 98 1.86 -7.63 6.52
C CYS A 98 0.41 -7.66 6.01
N VAL A 99 0.05 -8.59 5.10
CA VAL A 99 -1.32 -8.70 4.60
C VAL A 99 -2.30 -9.14 5.70
N SER A 100 -1.86 -9.97 6.66
CA SER A 100 -2.70 -10.35 7.80
C SER A 100 -3.10 -9.15 8.68
N LEU A 101 -2.30 -8.07 8.68
CA LEU A 101 -2.65 -6.82 9.37
C LEU A 101 -3.87 -6.12 8.73
N ALA A 102 -4.22 -6.50 7.50
CA ALA A 102 -5.40 -6.07 6.75
C ALA A 102 -6.53 -7.13 6.77
N SER A 103 -6.62 -7.98 7.80
CA SER A 103 -7.71 -8.97 7.98
C SER A 103 -9.11 -8.35 7.88
N PRO A 104 -10.11 -9.04 7.27
CA PRO A 104 -10.06 -10.40 6.68
C PRO A 104 -9.28 -10.50 5.35
N GLY A 105 -8.84 -9.38 4.80
CA GLY A 105 -8.07 -9.30 3.56
C GLY A 105 -8.09 -7.86 3.02
N PRO A 106 -7.08 -7.45 2.25
CA PRO A 106 -7.03 -6.10 1.70
C PRO A 106 -8.13 -5.90 0.66
N HIS A 107 -8.62 -4.65 0.58
CA HIS A 107 -9.47 -4.22 -0.52
C HIS A 107 -8.65 -3.73 -1.70
N ALA A 108 -7.44 -3.22 -1.43
CA ALA A 108 -6.53 -2.77 -2.46
C ALA A 108 -5.07 -3.03 -2.06
N PHE A 109 -4.26 -3.35 -3.06
CA PHE A 109 -2.80 -3.33 -3.02
C PHE A 109 -2.32 -2.10 -3.79
N LEU A 110 -1.62 -1.17 -3.16
CA LEU A 110 -0.98 -0.07 -3.88
C LEU A 110 0.47 -0.45 -4.19
N ILE A 111 0.77 -0.65 -5.47
CA ILE A 111 2.12 -0.97 -5.95
C ILE A 111 2.85 0.34 -6.22
N VAL A 112 3.75 0.69 -5.31
CA VAL A 112 4.43 1.99 -5.28
C VAL A 112 5.75 1.91 -6.05
N LEU A 113 5.87 2.73 -7.09
CA LEU A 113 7.01 2.81 -7.99
C LEU A 113 7.70 4.18 -7.89
N ASP A 114 8.98 4.20 -7.53
CA ASP A 114 9.86 5.36 -7.73
C ASP A 114 10.38 5.39 -9.16
N GLU A 115 10.36 6.57 -9.81
CA GLU A 115 11.05 6.82 -11.10
C GLU A 115 10.75 5.79 -12.21
N PHE A 116 9.56 5.18 -12.23
CA PHE A 116 9.20 4.12 -13.18
C PHE A 116 10.10 2.86 -13.12
N LYS A 117 10.85 2.68 -12.03
CA LYS A 117 11.76 1.54 -11.80
C LYS A 117 10.97 0.28 -11.46
N PHE A 118 10.47 -0.38 -12.50
CA PHE A 118 9.85 -1.70 -12.40
C PHE A 118 10.91 -2.79 -12.46
N THR A 119 11.71 -2.90 -11.39
CA THR A 119 12.85 -3.83 -11.34
C THR A 119 12.39 -5.29 -11.26
N VAL A 120 13.30 -6.21 -11.60
CA VAL A 120 13.07 -7.67 -11.47
C VAL A 120 12.70 -8.06 -10.03
N GLU A 121 13.31 -7.42 -9.04
CA GLU A 121 13.00 -7.66 -7.62
C GLU A 121 11.53 -7.36 -7.29
N LEU A 122 11.01 -6.27 -7.85
CA LEU A 122 9.62 -5.89 -7.63
C LEU A 122 8.67 -6.81 -8.42
N GLN A 123 9.02 -7.15 -9.66
CA GLN A 123 8.27 -8.12 -10.47
C GLN A 123 8.10 -9.45 -9.74
N ASN A 124 9.18 -10.03 -9.24
CA ASN A 124 9.17 -11.29 -8.49
C ASN A 124 8.28 -11.22 -7.26
N MET A 125 8.26 -10.08 -6.58
CA MET A 125 7.42 -9.90 -5.40
C MET A 125 5.94 -9.80 -5.75
N VAL A 126 5.57 -9.05 -6.79
CA VAL A 126 4.16 -9.00 -7.16
C VAL A 126 3.70 -10.36 -7.70
N GLU A 127 4.57 -11.08 -8.42
CA GLU A 127 4.34 -12.49 -8.77
C GLU A 127 4.05 -13.36 -7.57
N LEU A 128 4.84 -13.23 -6.51
CA LEU A 128 4.67 -13.99 -5.29
C LEU A 128 3.36 -13.65 -4.57
N ILE A 129 2.94 -12.38 -4.61
CA ILE A 129 1.66 -11.92 -4.09
C ILE A 129 0.52 -12.57 -4.88
N TRP A 130 0.52 -12.53 -6.21
CA TRP A 130 -0.54 -13.17 -7.00
C TRP A 130 -0.55 -14.69 -6.86
N LYS A 131 0.63 -15.33 -6.73
CA LYS A 131 0.72 -16.77 -6.43
C LYS A 131 0.09 -17.10 -5.06
N THR A 132 0.26 -16.22 -4.09
CA THR A 132 -0.22 -16.42 -2.71
C THR A 132 -1.71 -16.12 -2.55
N PHE A 133 -2.20 -15.00 -3.09
CA PHE A 133 -3.59 -14.53 -2.91
C PHE A 133 -4.49 -14.87 -4.11
N GLY A 134 -3.95 -15.59 -5.10
CA GLY A 134 -4.63 -15.98 -6.33
C GLY A 134 -4.49 -14.94 -7.45
N LYS A 135 -4.61 -15.39 -8.71
CA LYS A 135 -4.44 -14.53 -9.90
C LYS A 135 -5.41 -13.33 -9.94
N ASN A 136 -6.56 -13.43 -9.26
CA ASN A 136 -7.50 -12.31 -9.15
C ASN A 136 -6.99 -11.18 -8.23
N ALA A 137 -5.90 -11.39 -7.46
CA ALA A 137 -5.32 -10.34 -6.63
C ALA A 137 -4.84 -9.12 -7.44
N ALA A 138 -4.50 -9.32 -8.73
CA ALA A 138 -4.14 -8.22 -9.63
C ALA A 138 -5.29 -7.22 -9.84
N LYS A 139 -6.56 -7.68 -9.84
CA LYS A 139 -7.75 -6.81 -9.95
C LYS A 139 -7.97 -5.89 -8.75
N TYR A 140 -7.26 -6.15 -7.66
CA TYR A 140 -7.26 -5.31 -6.47
C TYR A 140 -5.98 -4.46 -6.39
N ALA A 141 -5.11 -4.51 -7.40
CA ALA A 141 -3.87 -3.75 -7.42
C ALA A 141 -4.07 -2.42 -8.15
N LEU A 142 -3.44 -1.36 -7.62
CA LEU A 142 -3.34 -0.06 -8.27
C LEU A 142 -1.88 0.36 -8.27
N VAL A 143 -1.38 0.80 -9.43
CA VAL A 143 0.00 1.27 -9.57
C VAL A 143 0.08 2.75 -9.21
N VAL A 144 0.95 3.10 -8.28
CA VAL A 144 1.15 4.47 -7.80
C VAL A 144 2.59 4.90 -8.08
N PHE A 145 2.74 5.94 -8.89
CA PHE A 145 4.04 6.53 -9.18
C PHE A 145 4.35 7.65 -8.18
N THR A 146 5.49 7.55 -7.49
CA THR A 146 5.98 8.53 -6.52
C THR A 146 7.21 9.26 -7.05
N HIS A 147 7.72 10.26 -6.31
CA HIS A 147 8.97 10.99 -6.60
C HIS A 147 9.04 11.79 -7.91
N LYS A 148 7.88 12.10 -8.51
CA LYS A 148 7.77 12.94 -9.72
C LYS A 148 8.22 14.40 -9.58
N TYR A 149 8.70 14.83 -8.42
CA TYR A 149 8.96 16.24 -8.14
C TYR A 149 10.43 16.67 -8.27
N GLU A 150 11.38 15.74 -8.33
CA GLU A 150 12.82 16.10 -8.48
C GLU A 150 13.29 16.14 -9.95
N LEU A 151 12.52 15.56 -10.88
CA LEU A 151 12.92 15.45 -12.29
C LEU A 151 12.05 16.28 -13.25
N LEU A 152 11.00 16.92 -12.76
CA LEU A 152 10.11 17.76 -13.55
C LEU A 152 10.30 19.21 -13.14
N ASP A 153 10.73 20.06 -14.07
CA ASP A 153 10.65 21.51 -13.88
C ASP A 153 9.18 21.89 -13.58
N GLN A 154 8.95 23.00 -12.87
CA GLN A 154 7.59 23.47 -12.53
C GLN A 154 6.68 23.62 -13.77
N SER A 155 7.26 23.78 -14.96
CA SER A 155 6.58 23.85 -16.25
C SER A 155 6.04 22.50 -16.76
N GLU A 156 6.46 21.37 -16.19
CA GLU A 156 6.11 20.01 -16.64
C GLU A 156 5.09 19.31 -15.74
N LEU A 157 4.68 19.93 -14.64
CA LEU A 157 3.67 19.35 -13.74
C LEU A 157 2.33 19.11 -14.47
N GLY A 158 1.97 19.99 -15.40
CA GLY A 158 0.79 19.83 -16.27
C GLY A 158 0.91 18.71 -17.32
N LYS A 159 2.11 18.16 -17.54
CA LYS A 159 2.39 17.06 -18.48
C LYS A 159 2.62 15.72 -17.79
N ALA A 160 2.40 15.66 -16.48
CA ALA A 160 2.58 14.47 -15.66
C ALA A 160 1.96 13.21 -16.31
N ASP A 161 0.69 13.29 -16.72
CA ASP A 161 -0.02 12.14 -17.26
C ASP A 161 0.60 11.64 -18.59
N GLU A 162 1.04 12.57 -19.44
CA GLU A 162 1.70 12.24 -20.71
C GLU A 162 3.02 11.52 -20.48
N ILE A 163 3.82 12.01 -19.51
CA ILE A 163 5.10 11.41 -19.15
C ILE A 163 4.91 10.00 -18.57
N ILE A 164 3.90 9.80 -17.70
CA ILE A 164 3.58 8.45 -17.19
C ILE A 164 3.20 7.52 -18.34
N LYS A 165 2.28 7.95 -19.20
CA LYS A 165 1.84 7.14 -20.35
C LYS A 165 3.00 6.79 -21.27
N HIS A 166 3.92 7.72 -21.51
CA HIS A 166 5.12 7.48 -22.32
C HIS A 166 6.04 6.45 -21.66
N LYS A 167 6.36 6.62 -20.37
CA LYS A 167 7.25 5.71 -19.63
C LYS A 167 6.69 4.29 -19.50
N ILE A 168 5.37 4.16 -19.33
CA ILE A 168 4.71 2.85 -19.36
C ILE A 168 4.89 2.20 -20.74
N LYS A 169 4.70 2.94 -21.84
CA LYS A 169 4.88 2.42 -23.20
C LYS A 169 6.32 2.03 -23.53
N GLU A 170 7.32 2.73 -22.97
CA GLU A 170 8.74 2.41 -23.17
C GLU A 170 9.17 1.11 -22.47
N ASN A 171 8.42 0.65 -21.47
CA ASN A 171 8.75 -0.52 -20.66
C ASN A 171 7.68 -1.60 -20.83
N SER A 172 7.93 -2.58 -21.70
CA SER A 172 6.97 -3.66 -22.00
C SER A 172 6.55 -4.47 -20.77
N GLN A 173 7.46 -4.67 -19.81
CA GLN A 173 7.15 -5.38 -18.56
C GLN A 173 6.20 -4.56 -17.68
N LEU A 174 6.47 -3.26 -17.53
CA LEU A 174 5.57 -2.36 -16.80
C LEU A 174 4.23 -2.19 -17.50
N GLN A 175 4.22 -2.13 -18.83
CA GLN A 175 3.00 -2.07 -19.64
C GLN A 175 2.13 -3.30 -19.41
N GLN A 176 2.72 -4.49 -19.52
CA GLN A 176 2.02 -5.75 -19.26
C GLN A 176 1.47 -5.77 -17.83
N PHE A 177 2.30 -5.42 -16.85
CA PHE A 177 1.91 -5.35 -15.46
C PHE A 177 0.71 -4.43 -15.20
N VAL A 178 0.75 -3.22 -15.74
CA VAL A 178 -0.36 -2.25 -15.60
C VAL A 178 -1.63 -2.81 -16.24
N SER A 179 -1.54 -3.50 -17.38
CA SER A 179 -2.71 -4.13 -18.01
C SER A 179 -3.29 -5.32 -17.22
N GLU A 180 -2.49 -5.99 -16.39
CA GLU A 180 -2.97 -7.06 -15.50
C GLU A 180 -3.76 -6.50 -14.29
N CYS A 181 -3.60 -5.21 -13.99
CA CYS A 181 -4.30 -4.53 -12.90
C CYS A 181 -5.68 -3.97 -13.31
N GLU A 182 -6.04 -4.00 -14.60
CA GLU A 182 -7.34 -3.57 -15.16
C GLU A 182 -8.41 -4.67 -15.09
#